data_AF-A0A564W3V4-F1
#
_entry.id   AF-A0A564W3V4-F1
#
_cell.length_a   1.000
_cell.length_b   1.000
_cell.length_c   1.000
_cell.angle_alpha   90.00
_cell.angle_beta   90.00
_cell.angle_gamma   90.00
#
_symmetry.space_group_name_H-M   'P 1'
#
loop_
_entity.id
_entity.type
_entity.pdbx_description
1 polymer ?
#
loop_
_entity_poly.entity_id
_entity_poly.type
_entity_poly.pdbx_seq_one_letter_code
_entity_poly.pdbx_strand_id
1 'polypeptide(L)'
;MNFLTEHGISNYGELESKLTALSARRDTAHAEIKRIESRSAELALVMRHAGTYRQLKPLYERYRKSNDKEKFLRGHESEIILFEAAARELKRLGTVPLPTTESMKTELANLSAEKERLLAEYKTARTEAQEYETVKQNVDALLAVPKE
;
A
#
# COMPACT_ATOMS: atom_id res chain seq x y z
N MET A 1 8.53 -35.96 -18.87
CA MET A 1 8.97 -34.75 -19.58
C MET A 1 9.93 -34.00 -18.67
N ASN A 2 10.83 -33.15 -19.20
CA ASN A 2 11.71 -32.31 -18.38
C ASN A 2 11.14 -30.88 -18.32
N PHE A 3 11.41 -30.14 -17.25
CA PHE A 3 10.92 -28.79 -16.98
C PHE A 3 11.02 -27.85 -18.19
N LEU A 4 12.16 -27.86 -18.90
CA LEU A 4 12.36 -27.01 -20.07
C LEU A 4 11.33 -27.27 -21.17
N THR A 5 10.99 -28.53 -21.45
CA THR A 5 9.99 -28.89 -22.47
C THR A 5 8.57 -28.51 -22.03
N GLU A 6 8.24 -28.69 -20.74
CA GLU A 6 6.93 -28.36 -20.17
C GLU A 6 6.67 -26.84 -20.19
N HIS A 7 7.72 -26.05 -20.02
CA HIS A 7 7.66 -24.59 -20.06
C HIS A 7 8.00 -23.99 -21.43
N GLY A 8 8.15 -24.81 -22.48
CA GLY A 8 8.43 -24.38 -23.84
C GLY A 8 9.74 -23.59 -23.99
N ILE A 9 10.76 -23.98 -23.22
CA ILE A 9 12.08 -23.38 -23.21
C ILE A 9 12.99 -24.21 -24.11
N SER A 10 13.42 -23.60 -25.21
CA SER A 10 14.16 -24.27 -26.28
C SER A 10 15.68 -24.05 -26.18
N ASN A 11 16.11 -23.02 -25.45
CA ASN A 11 17.51 -22.66 -25.29
C ASN A 11 17.77 -21.92 -23.97
N TYR A 12 19.05 -21.78 -23.62
CA TYR A 12 19.48 -21.12 -22.39
C TYR A 12 19.08 -19.64 -22.32
N GLY A 13 19.14 -18.91 -23.44
CA GLY A 13 18.74 -17.50 -23.47
C GLY A 13 17.25 -17.31 -23.16
N GLU A 14 16.39 -18.23 -23.59
CA GLU A 14 14.97 -18.24 -23.21
C GLU A 14 14.77 -18.51 -21.71
N LEU A 15 15.57 -19.40 -21.12
CA LEU A 15 15.54 -19.65 -19.68
C LEU A 15 15.89 -18.37 -18.89
N GLU A 16 16.98 -17.70 -19.26
CA GLU A 16 17.41 -16.44 -18.64
C GLU A 16 16.40 -15.31 -18.83
N SER A 17 15.84 -15.18 -20.03
CA SER A 17 14.83 -14.17 -20.33
C SER A 17 13.57 -14.37 -19.48
N LYS A 18 13.10 -15.61 -19.34
CA LYS A 18 11.93 -15.91 -18.50
C LYS A 18 12.22 -15.66 -17.02
N LEU A 19 13.37 -16.09 -16.52
CA LEU A 19 13.80 -15.83 -15.14
C LEU A 19 13.88 -14.32 -14.84
N THR A 20 14.41 -13.53 -15.78
CA THR A 20 14.49 -12.07 -15.68
C THR A 20 13.09 -11.46 -15.61
N ALA A 21 12.18 -11.88 -16.49
CA ALA A 21 10.80 -11.39 -16.49
C ALA A 21 10.04 -11.74 -15.20
N LEU A 22 10.20 -12.97 -14.69
CA LEU A 22 9.61 -13.41 -13.42
C LEU A 22 10.14 -12.62 -12.23
N SER A 23 11.45 -12.36 -12.20
CA SER A 23 12.08 -11.55 -11.15
C SER A 23 11.61 -10.10 -11.19
N ALA A 24 11.53 -9.49 -12.38
CA ALA A 24 11.01 -8.14 -12.55
C ALA A 24 9.53 -8.03 -12.12
N ARG A 25 8.72 -9.04 -12.43
CA ARG A 25 7.32 -9.13 -12.00
C ARG A 25 7.21 -9.23 -10.48
N ARG A 26 7.99 -10.09 -9.85
CA ARG A 26 8.08 -10.23 -8.39
C ARG A 26 8.43 -8.89 -7.73
N ASP A 27 9.47 -8.23 -8.22
CA ASP A 27 9.97 -6.99 -7.62
C ASP A 27 8.99 -5.84 -7.78
N THR A 28 8.33 -5.75 -8.94
CA THR A 28 7.26 -4.78 -9.20
C THR A 28 6.06 -5.01 -8.26
N ALA A 29 5.58 -6.25 -8.15
CA ALA A 29 4.47 -6.58 -7.25
C ALA A 29 4.81 -6.25 -5.79
N HIS A 30 6.04 -6.54 -5.35
CA HIS A 30 6.50 -6.21 -4.01
C HIS A 30 6.56 -4.70 -3.76
N ALA A 31 7.07 -3.92 -4.72
CA ALA A 31 7.10 -2.45 -4.62
C ALA A 31 5.70 -1.85 -4.53
N GLU A 32 4.76 -2.33 -5.35
CA GLU A 32 3.37 -1.87 -5.33
C GLU A 32 2.65 -2.22 -4.03
N ILE A 33 2.89 -3.41 -3.46
CA ILE A 33 2.40 -3.76 -2.12
C ILE A 33 2.88 -2.75 -1.08
N LYS A 34 4.17 -2.37 -1.10
CA LYS A 34 4.72 -1.39 -0.16
C LYS A 34 4.12 0.01 -0.34
N ARG A 35 3.89 0.42 -1.59
CA ARG A 35 3.21 1.67 -1.91
C ARG A 35 1.78 1.69 -1.37
N ILE A 36 1.03 0.60 -1.56
CA ILE A 36 -0.33 0.47 -1.03
C ILE A 36 -0.35 0.47 0.49
N GLU A 37 0.58 -0.24 1.14
CA GLU A 37 0.71 -0.22 2.61
C GLU A 37 0.91 1.21 3.15
N SER A 38 1.79 1.97 2.51
CA SER A 38 2.07 3.36 2.87
C SER A 38 0.84 4.24 2.66
N ARG A 39 0.16 4.12 1.51
CA ARG A 39 -1.04 4.89 1.20
C ARG A 39 -2.19 4.57 2.16
N SER A 40 -2.40 3.30 2.49
CA SER A 40 -3.43 2.88 3.46
C SER A 40 -3.17 3.45 4.85
N ALA A 41 -1.91 3.54 5.28
CA ALA A 41 -1.54 4.14 6.55
C ALA A 41 -1.81 5.66 6.59
N GLU A 42 -1.45 6.37 5.52
CA GLU A 42 -1.77 7.80 5.37
C GLU A 42 -3.28 8.04 5.38
N LEU A 43 -4.03 7.25 4.62
CA LEU A 43 -5.49 7.35 4.56
C LEU A 43 -6.14 7.07 5.92
N ALA A 44 -5.66 6.09 6.68
CA ALA A 44 -6.15 5.82 8.03
C ALA A 44 -5.91 7.01 8.99
N LEU A 45 -4.78 7.70 8.86
CA LEU A 45 -4.50 8.91 9.63
C LEU A 45 -5.47 10.05 9.27
N VAL A 46 -5.70 10.26 7.97
CA VAL A 46 -6.68 11.24 7.47
C VAL A 46 -8.08 10.91 8.01
N MET A 47 -8.51 9.65 7.93
CA MET A 47 -9.82 9.20 8.42
C MET A 47 -10.01 9.51 9.91
N ARG A 48 -8.96 9.30 10.73
CA ARG A 48 -8.99 9.62 12.17
C ARG A 48 -9.22 11.10 12.41
N HIS A 49 -8.37 11.97 11.83
CA HIS A 49 -8.51 13.42 12.02
C HIS A 49 -9.81 13.96 11.42
N ALA A 50 -10.24 13.42 10.29
CA ALA A 50 -11.52 13.75 9.66
C ALA A 50 -12.71 13.40 10.56
N GLY A 51 -12.65 12.26 11.25
CA GLY A 51 -13.63 11.85 12.26
C GLY A 51 -13.72 12.86 13.40
N THR A 52 -12.59 13.17 14.04
CA THR A 52 -12.51 14.16 15.13
C THR A 52 -13.02 15.54 14.67
N TYR A 53 -12.57 16.00 13.50
CA TYR A 53 -12.98 17.28 12.94
C TYR A 53 -14.49 17.35 12.74
N ARG A 54 -15.09 16.34 12.11
CA ARG A 54 -16.55 16.30 11.87
C ARG A 54 -17.34 16.26 13.17
N GLN A 55 -16.91 15.43 14.12
CA GLN A 55 -17.58 15.28 15.42
C GLN A 55 -17.59 16.59 16.21
N LEU A 56 -16.46 17.31 16.22
CA LEU A 56 -16.30 18.51 17.05
C LEU A 56 -16.68 19.81 16.32
N LYS A 57 -16.86 19.78 15.00
CA LYS A 57 -17.24 20.96 14.21
C LYS A 57 -18.47 21.69 14.76
N PRO A 58 -19.60 21.04 15.12
CA PRO A 58 -20.75 21.75 15.66
C PRO A 58 -20.45 22.49 16.99
N LEU A 59 -19.63 21.89 17.86
CA LEU A 59 -19.20 22.52 19.11
C LEU A 59 -18.29 23.72 18.83
N TYR A 60 -17.32 23.56 17.93
CA TYR A 60 -16.41 24.63 17.57
C TYR A 60 -17.13 25.81 16.90
N GLU A 61 -18.14 25.55 16.07
CA GLU A 61 -19.00 26.60 15.49
C GLU A 61 -19.79 27.36 16.57
N ARG A 62 -20.27 26.68 17.63
CA ARG A 62 -20.89 27.34 18.79
C ARG A 62 -19.88 28.18 19.57
N TYR A 63 -18.67 27.67 19.79
CA TYR A 63 -17.58 28.42 20.42
C TYR A 63 -17.27 29.70 19.64
N ARG A 64 -17.14 29.62 18.31
CA ARG A 64 -16.89 30.78 17.45
C ARG A 64 -17.94 31.87 17.57
N LYS A 65 -19.20 31.48 17.79
CA LYS A 65 -20.38 32.35 17.91
C LYS A 65 -20.73 32.74 19.35
N SER A 66 -20.01 32.22 20.35
CA SER A 66 -20.31 32.52 21.76
C SER A 66 -20.02 33.98 22.09
N ASN A 67 -20.95 34.63 22.79
CA ASN A 67 -20.76 35.98 23.32
C ASN A 67 -19.75 36.00 24.49
N ASP A 68 -19.65 34.89 25.23
CA ASP A 68 -18.68 34.70 26.31
C ASP A 68 -17.77 33.52 25.94
N LYS A 69 -16.71 33.81 25.19
CA LYS A 69 -15.77 32.79 24.69
C LYS A 69 -14.94 32.20 25.81
N GLU A 70 -14.54 32.99 26.80
CA GLU A 70 -13.70 32.53 27.89
C GLU A 70 -14.44 31.52 28.79
N LYS A 71 -15.71 31.80 29.11
CA LYS A 71 -16.54 30.83 29.84
C LYS A 71 -16.78 29.56 29.03
N PHE A 72 -17.03 29.69 27.72
CA PHE A 72 -17.22 28.54 26.85
C PHE A 72 -15.95 27.68 26.76
N LEU A 73 -14.79 28.33 26.58
CA LEU A 73 -13.49 27.66 26.50
C LEU A 73 -13.21 26.87 27.79
N ARG A 74 -13.40 27.47 28.97
CA ARG A 74 -13.20 26.77 30.26
C ARG A 74 -14.03 25.49 30.41
N GLY A 75 -15.19 25.40 29.76
CA GLY A 75 -16.04 24.20 29.79
C GLY A 75 -15.75 23.16 28.69
N HIS A 76 -14.98 23.54 27.65
CA HIS A 76 -14.81 22.75 26.43
C HIS A 76 -13.38 22.83 25.85
N GLU A 77 -12.39 23.12 26.69
CA GLU A 77 -11.02 23.42 26.27
C GLU A 77 -10.41 22.24 25.51
N SER A 78 -10.54 21.03 26.07
CA SER A 78 -10.04 19.79 25.46
C SER A 78 -10.64 19.56 24.06
N GLU A 79 -11.95 19.75 23.89
CA GLU A 79 -12.62 19.58 22.60
C GLU A 79 -12.18 20.64 21.58
N ILE A 80 -11.99 21.88 22.02
CA ILE A 80 -11.51 22.96 21.15
C ILE A 80 -10.08 22.67 20.68
N ILE A 81 -9.18 22.28 21.59
CA ILE A 81 -7.80 21.90 21.25
C ILE A 81 -7.78 20.72 20.27
N LEU A 82 -8.58 19.67 20.52
CA LEU A 82 -8.64 18.50 19.64
C LEU A 82 -9.17 18.85 18.24
N PHE A 83 -10.17 19.73 18.15
CA PHE A 83 -10.68 20.21 16.86
C PHE A 83 -9.61 20.97 16.09
N GLU A 84 -8.92 21.92 16.74
CA GLU A 84 -7.87 22.73 16.11
C GLU A 84 -6.67 21.88 15.69
N ALA A 85 -6.28 20.90 16.50
CA ALA A 85 -5.24 19.94 16.17
C ALA A 85 -5.64 19.10 14.95
N ALA A 86 -6.86 18.55 14.92
CA ALA A 86 -7.37 17.79 13.78
C ALA A 86 -7.42 18.65 12.50
N ALA A 87 -7.89 19.89 12.59
CA ALA A 87 -7.92 20.81 11.45
C ALA A 87 -6.51 21.12 10.91
N ARG A 88 -5.54 21.31 11.81
CA ARG A 88 -4.12 21.55 11.46
C ARG A 88 -3.52 20.34 10.75
N GLU A 89 -3.72 19.14 11.27
CA GLU A 89 -3.20 17.92 10.65
C GLU A 89 -3.83 17.66 9.28
N LEU A 90 -5.15 17.83 9.14
CA LEU A 90 -5.82 17.69 7.83
C LEU A 90 -5.27 18.67 6.79
N LYS A 91 -4.94 19.90 7.20
CA LYS A 91 -4.27 20.89 6.34
C LYS A 91 -2.84 20.46 6.00
N ARG A 92 -2.06 19.98 6.97
CA ARG A 92 -0.69 19.49 6.78
C ARG A 92 -0.64 18.30 5.82
N LEU A 93 -1.63 17.42 5.89
CA LEU A 93 -1.80 16.26 5.02
C LEU A 93 -2.37 16.61 3.63
N GLY A 94 -2.68 17.89 3.36
CA GLY A 94 -3.18 18.33 2.04
C GLY A 94 -4.58 17.84 1.70
N THR A 95 -5.42 17.53 2.70
CA THR A 95 -6.74 16.90 2.51
C THR A 95 -7.90 17.89 2.62
N VAL A 96 -7.68 19.15 2.23
CA VAL A 96 -8.71 20.19 2.21
C VAL A 96 -9.01 20.56 0.76
N PRO A 97 -10.25 20.40 0.26
CA PRO A 97 -11.47 20.04 0.98
C PRO A 97 -11.49 18.58 1.47
N LEU A 98 -12.12 18.34 2.62
CA LEU A 98 -12.12 17.04 3.30
C LEU A 98 -12.91 15.98 2.52
N PRO A 99 -12.28 14.85 2.11
CA PRO A 99 -12.96 13.75 1.42
C PRO A 99 -14.08 13.15 2.27
N THR A 100 -15.17 12.67 1.67
CA THR A 100 -16.28 12.09 2.42
C THR A 100 -15.87 10.80 3.14
N THR A 101 -16.50 10.49 4.27
CA THR A 101 -16.24 9.24 5.00
C THR A 101 -16.40 8.02 4.10
N GLU A 102 -17.43 7.99 3.27
CA GLU A 102 -17.68 6.88 2.35
C GLU A 102 -16.60 6.79 1.26
N SER A 103 -16.15 7.91 0.67
CA SER A 103 -15.06 7.87 -0.31
C SER A 103 -13.76 7.27 0.26
N MET A 104 -13.41 7.63 1.49
CA MET A 104 -12.20 7.09 2.15
C MET A 104 -12.36 5.61 2.51
N LYS A 105 -13.54 5.16 2.93
CA LYS A 105 -13.81 3.74 3.15
C LYS A 105 -13.71 2.94 1.85
N THR A 106 -14.27 3.47 0.76
CA THR A 106 -14.17 2.85 -0.57
C THR A 106 -12.72 2.78 -1.03
N GLU A 107 -11.94 3.85 -0.90
CA GLU A 107 -10.51 3.84 -1.23
C GLU A 107 -9.76 2.79 -0.41
N LEU A 108 -9.99 2.71 0.91
CA LEU A 108 -9.35 1.71 1.77
C LEU A 108 -9.73 0.27 1.39
N ALA A 109 -10.99 0.02 1.04
CA ALA A 109 -11.45 -1.30 0.58
C ALA A 109 -10.78 -1.68 -0.74
N ASN A 110 -10.71 -0.74 -1.70
CA ASN A 110 -10.04 -0.96 -2.98
C ASN A 110 -8.54 -1.23 -2.80
N LEU A 111 -7.86 -0.47 -1.94
CA LEU A 111 -6.45 -0.69 -1.60
C LEU A 111 -6.23 -2.07 -0.98
N SER A 112 -7.16 -2.53 -0.12
CA SER A 112 -7.09 -3.85 0.50
C SER A 112 -7.24 -4.97 -0.53
N ALA A 113 -8.25 -4.88 -1.40
CA ALA A 113 -8.47 -5.87 -2.46
C ALA A 113 -7.30 -5.91 -3.47
N GLU A 114 -6.75 -4.75 -3.83
CA GLU A 114 -5.58 -4.64 -4.70
C GLU A 114 -4.35 -5.28 -4.06
N LYS A 115 -4.12 -5.04 -2.76
CA LYS A 115 -3.02 -5.67 -2.01
C LYS A 115 -3.15 -7.19 -2.01
N GLU A 116 -4.34 -7.72 -1.78
CA GLU A 116 -4.59 -9.18 -1.79
C GLU A 116 -4.27 -9.79 -3.16
N ARG A 117 -4.70 -9.13 -4.24
CA ARG A 117 -4.36 -9.55 -5.61
C ARG A 117 -2.84 -9.56 -5.84
N LEU A 118 -2.16 -8.46 -5.50
CA LEU A 118 -0.71 -8.34 -5.68
C LEU A 118 0.06 -9.33 -4.81
N LEU A 119 -0.42 -9.66 -3.61
CA LEU A 119 0.18 -10.68 -2.76
C LEU A 119 0.12 -12.07 -3.39
N ALA A 120 -0.99 -12.41 -4.05
CA ALA A 120 -1.10 -13.66 -4.80
C ALA A 120 -0.10 -13.67 -5.98
N GLU A 121 -0.07 -12.59 -6.76
CA GLU A 121 0.87 -12.44 -7.88
C GLU A 121 2.34 -12.51 -7.45
N TYR A 122 2.70 -11.80 -6.39
CA TYR A 122 4.04 -11.83 -5.80
C TYR A 122 4.44 -13.24 -5.39
N LYS A 123 3.55 -13.98 -4.71
CA LYS A 123 3.80 -15.36 -4.29
C LYS A 123 4.03 -16.26 -5.50
N THR A 124 3.18 -16.19 -6.52
CA THR A 124 3.32 -16.97 -7.75
C THR A 124 4.64 -16.66 -8.46
N ALA A 125 4.92 -15.38 -8.74
CA ALA A 125 6.14 -14.96 -9.43
C ALA A 125 7.41 -15.33 -8.65
N ARG A 126 7.37 -15.27 -7.31
CA ARG A 126 8.48 -15.70 -6.45
C ARG A 126 8.73 -17.20 -6.53
N THR A 127 7.68 -18.02 -6.49
CA THR A 127 7.81 -19.48 -6.61
C THR A 127 8.35 -19.85 -7.98
N GLU A 128 7.78 -19.31 -9.06
CA GLU A 128 8.23 -19.58 -10.43
C GLU A 128 9.68 -19.12 -10.63
N ALA A 129 10.07 -17.93 -10.16
CA ALA A 129 11.45 -17.47 -10.25
C ALA A 129 12.43 -18.43 -9.54
N GLN A 130 12.05 -18.99 -8.38
CA GLN A 130 12.88 -19.93 -7.64
C GLN A 130 13.07 -21.26 -8.38
N GLU A 131 12.02 -21.75 -9.04
CA GLU A 131 12.08 -22.96 -9.87
C GLU A 131 13.00 -22.74 -11.08
N TYR A 132 12.85 -21.61 -11.77
CA TYR A 132 13.70 -21.24 -12.90
C TYR A 132 15.16 -21.05 -12.50
N GLU A 133 15.44 -20.43 -11.35
CA GLU A 133 16.79 -20.28 -10.81
C GLU A 133 17.43 -21.65 -10.55
N THR A 134 16.67 -22.58 -9.97
CA THR A 134 17.15 -23.95 -9.70
C THR A 134 17.48 -24.68 -11.01
N VAL A 135 16.62 -24.54 -12.03
CA VAL A 135 16.87 -25.14 -13.35
C VAL A 135 18.09 -24.51 -14.03
N LYS A 136 18.25 -23.19 -13.94
CA LYS A 136 19.43 -22.48 -14.45
C LYS A 136 20.71 -23.01 -13.80
N GLN A 137 20.75 -23.11 -12.47
CA GLN A 137 21.90 -23.65 -11.74
C GLN A 137 22.24 -25.08 -12.17
N ASN A 138 21.23 -25.92 -12.40
CA ASN A 138 21.44 -27.29 -12.89
C ASN A 138 22.02 -27.30 -14.32
N VAL A 139 21.52 -26.43 -15.22
CA VAL A 139 22.04 -26.31 -16.58
C VAL A 139 23.47 -25.77 -16.57
N ASP A 140 23.76 -24.76 -15.76
CA ASP A 140 25.10 -24.19 -15.58
C ASP A 140 26.10 -25.25 -15.11
N ALA A 141 25.70 -26.08 -14.14
CA ALA A 141 26.52 -27.18 -13.64
C ALA A 141 26.83 -28.21 -14.73
N LEU A 142 25.85 -28.58 -15.57
CA LEU A 142 26.06 -29.52 -16.68
C LEU A 142 26.98 -28.95 -17.77
N LEU A 143 26.89 -27.64 -18.04
CA LEU A 143 27.76 -26.96 -19.01
C LEU A 143 29.20 -26.80 -18.52
N ALA A 144 29.41 -26.78 -17.19
CA ALA A 144 30.73 -26.66 -16.58
C ALA A 144 31.51 -28.00 -16.52
N VAL A 145 30.85 -29.15 -16.73
CA VAL A 145 31.52 -30.45 -16.79
C VAL A 145 32.27 -30.59 -18.13
N PRO A 146 33.60 -30.81 -18.13
CA PRO A 146 34.36 -31.03 -19.36
C PRO A 146 33.82 -32.24 -20.13
N LYS A 147 33.68 -32.12 -21.44
CA LYS A 147 33.34 -33.26 -22.30
C LYS A 147 34.59 -34.13 -22.47
N GLU A 148 34.53 -35.38 -21.99
CA GLU A 148 35.53 -36.43 -22.26
C GLU A 148 35.62 -36.78 -23.75
#